data_AF-A0A4R5DN07-F1
#
_entry.id   AF-A0A4R5DN07-F1
#
_cell.length_a   1.000
_cell.length_b   1.000
_cell.length_c   1.000
_cell.angle_alpha   90.00
_cell.angle_beta   90.00
_cell.angle_gamma   90.00
#
_symmetry.space_group_name_H-M   'P 1'
#
loop_
_entity.id
_entity.type
_entity.pdbx_description
1 polymer ?
#
loop_
_entity_poly.entity_id
_entity_poly.type
_entity_poly.pdbx_seq_one_letter_code
_entity_poly.pdbx_strand_id
1 'polypeptide(L)'
;MNTPANAGPKWSKLSYCIYSVFLAANFWSCARLPEKFNRKTLVEDVYVHNNKKNYTLHLSKSEHLTAVEVSTKPAEYEPELKVGKTENTLALKDQPSRPYYKLISEKDTVVVANRHFDFKNTVNFRDLGGLVTRDGKTVRWGKIYRSDNLSKLDAGDYQKFNDLHIATVMDLRTDHEIIGKEDRLPANVTYIHTPTVTDREGQIAQLRKKVLNGAISEEQAKEQTIRFYEDAVTVNLDSMRSIIHRILDSEQPVLYHCSAGKDRTGIVSALILAILKVDRDTIVNEFLMSNYYRQKKTQKLMSKAKFAKVIKPKMDLKAIQVFMTVDESFINAVFNVIDKKYGGIDLFIENQLEYNPKLREAVVARFTY
;
A
#
# COMPACT_ATOMS: atom_id res chain seq x y z
N MET A 1 -12.55 26.84 74.97
CA MET A 1 -12.56 27.44 73.62
C MET A 1 -12.41 26.32 72.62
N ASN A 2 -13.48 26.01 71.90
CA ASN A 2 -13.56 24.93 70.91
C ASN A 2 -12.98 25.41 69.57
N THR A 3 -12.08 24.62 68.99
CA THR A 3 -11.73 24.69 67.56
C THR A 3 -12.17 23.39 66.87
N PRO A 4 -12.98 23.45 65.80
CA PRO A 4 -13.56 22.27 65.16
C PRO A 4 -12.58 21.59 64.20
N ALA A 5 -12.66 20.25 64.16
CA ALA A 5 -12.02 19.40 63.17
C ALA A 5 -12.69 19.61 61.79
N ASN A 6 -11.90 20.01 60.80
CA ASN A 6 -12.36 20.12 59.41
C ASN A 6 -12.48 18.71 58.79
N ALA A 7 -13.71 18.26 58.57
CA ALA A 7 -14.03 17.07 57.79
C ALA A 7 -13.88 17.40 56.29
N GLY A 8 -12.88 16.81 55.63
CA GLY A 8 -12.77 16.83 54.18
C GLY A 8 -13.89 16.02 53.51
N PRO A 9 -14.26 16.32 52.25
CA PRO A 9 -15.38 15.65 51.60
C PRO A 9 -15.04 14.18 51.32
N LYS A 10 -15.84 13.27 51.90
CA LYS A 10 -15.85 11.85 51.54
C LYS A 10 -16.47 11.70 50.15
N TRP A 11 -15.64 11.68 49.12
CA TRP A 11 -16.06 11.25 47.78
C TRP A 11 -16.36 9.74 47.83
N SER A 12 -17.60 9.36 47.51
CA SER A 12 -17.99 7.95 47.47
C SER A 12 -17.27 7.25 46.31
N LYS A 13 -16.86 5.98 46.53
CA LYS A 13 -16.19 5.14 45.52
C LYS A 13 -16.98 5.01 44.21
N LEU A 14 -18.28 5.32 44.21
CA LEU A 14 -19.15 5.27 43.04
C LEU A 14 -18.86 6.41 42.03
N SER A 15 -18.43 7.59 42.51
CA SER A 15 -18.13 8.74 41.64
C SER A 15 -16.82 8.56 40.85
N TYR A 16 -15.87 7.76 41.37
CA TYR A 16 -14.60 7.44 40.69
C TYR A 16 -14.78 6.45 39.54
N CYS A 17 -15.72 5.50 39.62
CA CYS A 17 -16.01 4.56 38.53
C CYS A 17 -16.71 5.24 37.35
N ILE A 18 -17.58 6.22 37.61
CA ILE A 18 -18.30 6.91 36.52
C ILE A 18 -17.37 7.89 35.78
N TYR A 19 -16.48 8.59 36.49
CA TYR A 19 -15.47 9.46 35.86
C TYR A 19 -14.38 8.70 35.08
N SER A 20 -13.96 7.53 35.57
CA SER A 20 -12.95 6.71 34.88
C SER A 20 -13.51 6.02 33.62
N VAL A 21 -14.79 5.63 33.60
CA VAL A 21 -15.46 5.12 32.40
C VAL A 21 -15.73 6.23 31.37
N PHE A 22 -16.08 7.45 31.80
CA PHE A 22 -16.28 8.59 30.89
C PHE A 22 -14.96 9.12 30.28
N LEU A 23 -13.85 9.10 31.02
CA LEU A 23 -12.51 9.41 30.48
C LEU A 23 -12.03 8.30 29.53
N ALA A 24 -12.24 7.03 29.85
CA ALA A 24 -11.87 5.92 28.96
C ALA A 24 -12.68 5.93 27.66
N ALA A 25 -14.00 6.20 27.71
CA ALA A 25 -14.86 6.23 26.52
C ALA A 25 -14.56 7.41 25.58
N ASN A 26 -14.25 8.59 26.12
CA ASN A 26 -13.89 9.76 25.30
C ASN A 26 -12.45 9.69 24.76
N PHE A 27 -11.51 9.07 25.49
CA PHE A 27 -10.17 8.80 24.95
C PHE A 27 -10.16 7.69 23.89
N TRP A 28 -11.06 6.70 23.96
CA TRP A 28 -11.17 5.65 22.93
C TRP A 28 -11.89 6.09 21.66
N SER A 29 -12.95 6.89 21.78
CA SER A 29 -13.71 7.42 20.64
C SER A 29 -12.86 8.38 19.80
N CYS A 30 -12.20 9.34 20.46
CA CYS A 30 -11.30 10.29 19.79
C CYS A 30 -9.95 9.70 19.39
N ALA A 31 -9.64 8.44 19.74
CA ALA A 31 -8.37 7.81 19.38
C ALA A 31 -8.30 7.37 17.92
N ARG A 32 -9.42 6.95 17.31
CA ARG A 32 -9.42 6.24 16.02
C ARG A 32 -9.27 7.19 14.84
N LEU A 33 -8.49 6.77 13.84
CA LEU A 33 -8.51 7.41 12.52
C LEU A 33 -9.95 7.43 11.98
N PRO A 34 -10.34 8.50 11.24
CA PRO A 34 -11.64 8.56 10.58
C PRO A 34 -11.95 7.29 9.80
N GLU A 35 -13.23 6.91 9.76
CA GLU A 35 -13.66 5.61 9.21
C GLU A 35 -13.20 5.40 7.75
N LYS A 36 -13.11 6.48 6.96
CA LYS A 36 -12.60 6.46 5.58
C LYS A 36 -11.22 5.80 5.44
N PHE A 37 -10.40 5.81 6.49
CA PHE A 37 -9.06 5.20 6.47
C PHE A 37 -9.07 3.69 6.77
N ASN A 38 -10.21 3.16 7.21
CA ASN A 38 -10.36 1.78 7.67
C ASN A 38 -11.12 0.90 6.67
N ARG A 39 -11.67 1.49 5.61
CA ARG A 39 -12.43 0.80 4.56
C ARG A 39 -11.49 0.32 3.46
N LYS A 40 -11.76 -0.88 2.91
CA LYS A 40 -11.16 -1.31 1.65
C LYS A 40 -11.78 -0.49 0.52
N THR A 41 -10.96 0.24 -0.23
CA THR A 41 -11.38 1.05 -1.37
C THR A 41 -11.39 0.24 -2.66
N LEU A 42 -10.48 -0.71 -2.79
CA LEU A 42 -10.51 -1.71 -3.84
C LEU A 42 -11.37 -2.90 -3.37
N VAL A 43 -12.54 -3.06 -3.98
CA VAL A 43 -13.46 -4.17 -3.73
C VAL A 43 -13.38 -5.13 -4.91
N GLU A 44 -13.10 -6.39 -4.59
CA GLU A 44 -12.94 -7.46 -5.58
C GLU A 44 -14.09 -8.45 -5.37
N ASP A 45 -14.86 -8.73 -6.43
CA ASP A 45 -15.94 -9.73 -6.41
C ASP A 45 -15.42 -11.15 -6.23
N VAL A 46 -14.17 -11.37 -6.63
CA VAL A 46 -13.45 -12.62 -6.47
C VAL A 46 -12.09 -12.32 -5.86
N TYR A 47 -11.82 -12.88 -4.68
CA TYR A 47 -10.57 -12.63 -3.96
C TYR A 47 -10.12 -13.82 -3.14
N VAL A 48 -8.82 -13.87 -2.88
CA VAL A 48 -8.23 -14.87 -1.99
C VAL A 48 -7.80 -14.20 -0.70
N HIS A 49 -8.42 -14.62 0.40
CA HIS A 49 -7.99 -14.25 1.74
C HIS A 49 -6.90 -15.21 2.20
N ASN A 50 -5.76 -14.66 2.63
CA ASN A 50 -4.68 -15.41 3.25
C ASN A 50 -4.66 -15.17 4.77
N ASN A 51 -4.53 -16.24 5.55
CA ASN A 51 -4.17 -16.20 6.95
C ASN A 51 -3.07 -17.26 7.21
N LYS A 52 -1.82 -16.78 7.30
CA LYS A 52 -0.62 -17.63 7.41
C LYS A 52 -0.52 -18.60 6.23
N LYS A 53 -0.67 -19.91 6.46
CA LYS A 53 -0.61 -20.97 5.44
C LYS A 53 -2.00 -21.39 4.94
N ASN A 54 -3.04 -20.73 5.39
CA ASN A 54 -4.41 -21.01 4.99
C ASN A 54 -4.88 -19.97 3.97
N TYR A 55 -5.44 -20.43 2.86
CA TYR A 55 -5.94 -19.59 1.78
C TYR A 55 -7.39 -19.94 1.51
N THR A 56 -8.25 -18.93 1.45
CA THR A 56 -9.65 -19.08 1.12
C THR A 56 -9.97 -18.23 -0.11
N LEU A 57 -10.29 -18.88 -1.21
CA LEU A 57 -10.92 -18.26 -2.37
C LEU A 57 -12.38 -17.95 -2.01
N HIS A 58 -12.80 -16.72 -2.27
CA HIS A 58 -14.17 -16.24 -2.14
C HIS A 58 -14.68 -15.82 -3.53
N LEU A 59 -15.85 -16.31 -3.91
CA LEU A 59 -16.53 -16.03 -5.17
C LEU A 59 -17.86 -15.33 -4.86
N SER A 60 -18.15 -14.22 -5.54
CA SER A 60 -19.47 -13.58 -5.44
C SER A 60 -20.58 -14.45 -6.06
N LYS A 61 -20.27 -15.14 -7.16
CA LYS A 61 -21.13 -16.13 -7.84
C LYS A 61 -20.27 -17.22 -8.49
N SER A 62 -20.63 -18.50 -8.34
CA SER A 62 -19.92 -19.63 -8.97
C SER A 62 -20.73 -20.36 -10.06
N GLU A 63 -21.97 -19.95 -10.33
CA GLU A 63 -22.91 -20.67 -11.22
C GLU A 63 -22.40 -20.85 -12.66
N HIS A 64 -21.58 -19.92 -13.15
CA HIS A 64 -21.00 -19.94 -14.49
C HIS A 64 -19.65 -20.67 -14.58
N LEU A 65 -19.09 -21.11 -13.45
CA LEU A 65 -17.83 -21.83 -13.43
C LEU A 65 -18.06 -23.32 -13.71
N THR A 66 -17.26 -23.86 -14.63
CA THR A 66 -17.24 -25.27 -14.98
C THR A 66 -16.19 -26.02 -14.17
N ALA A 67 -15.08 -25.37 -13.80
CA ALA A 67 -14.04 -25.93 -12.95
C ALA A 67 -13.24 -24.84 -12.22
N VAL A 68 -12.61 -25.25 -11.10
CA VAL A 68 -11.56 -24.47 -10.44
C VAL A 68 -10.30 -25.33 -10.39
N GLU A 69 -9.22 -24.85 -11.00
CA GLU A 69 -7.92 -25.52 -10.98
C GLU A 69 -6.94 -24.71 -10.11
N VAL A 70 -6.15 -25.39 -9.29
CA VAL A 70 -5.17 -24.76 -8.39
C VAL A 70 -3.76 -25.14 -8.78
N SER A 71 -2.86 -24.17 -8.80
CA SER A 71 -1.42 -24.38 -8.98
C SER A 71 -0.61 -23.43 -8.09
N THR A 72 0.56 -23.86 -7.64
CA THR A 72 1.55 -22.97 -7.00
C THR A 72 2.49 -22.31 -8.02
N LYS A 73 2.42 -22.73 -9.30
CA LYS A 73 3.27 -22.25 -10.41
C LYS A 73 2.43 -21.69 -11.56
N PRO A 74 2.24 -20.37 -11.65
CA PRO A 74 1.35 -19.78 -12.65
C PRO A 74 1.88 -19.89 -14.09
N ALA A 75 3.20 -19.97 -14.29
CA ALA A 75 3.84 -19.92 -15.61
C ALA A 75 3.96 -21.29 -16.30
N GLU A 76 4.10 -22.37 -15.54
CA GLU A 76 4.25 -23.75 -16.06
C GLU A 76 2.90 -24.51 -16.09
N TYR A 77 1.91 -23.99 -15.35
CA TYR A 77 0.57 -24.55 -15.13
C TYR A 77 0.39 -26.05 -15.38
N GLU A 78 0.97 -26.84 -14.50
CA GLU A 78 0.51 -28.20 -14.23
C GLU A 78 -0.46 -28.12 -13.04
N PRO A 79 -1.76 -28.42 -13.23
CA PRO A 79 -2.74 -28.31 -12.15
C PRO A 79 -2.47 -29.37 -11.08
N GLU A 80 -2.17 -28.92 -9.85
CA GLU A 80 -1.94 -29.79 -8.70
C GLU A 80 -3.26 -30.31 -8.12
N LEU A 81 -4.35 -29.56 -8.32
CA LEU A 81 -5.69 -29.90 -7.87
C LEU A 81 -6.72 -29.39 -8.87
N LYS A 82 -7.67 -30.27 -9.26
CA LYS A 82 -8.89 -29.88 -9.96
C LYS A 82 -10.07 -30.07 -9.02
N VAL A 83 -10.82 -29.00 -8.78
CA VAL A 83 -12.07 -29.04 -8.04
C VAL A 83 -13.21 -28.86 -9.05
N GLY A 84 -14.24 -29.70 -8.96
CA GLY A 84 -15.46 -29.57 -9.76
C GLY A 84 -16.25 -28.31 -9.40
N LYS A 85 -17.56 -28.28 -9.64
CA LYS A 85 -18.41 -27.16 -9.20
C LYS A 85 -18.19 -26.90 -7.71
N THR A 86 -17.65 -25.73 -7.38
CA THR A 86 -17.44 -25.31 -6.00
C THR A 86 -18.63 -24.48 -5.53
N GLU A 87 -18.90 -24.52 -4.23
CA GLU A 87 -19.67 -23.46 -3.58
C GLU A 87 -18.98 -22.09 -3.77
N ASN A 88 -19.56 -21.02 -3.23
CA ASN A 88 -18.99 -19.67 -3.30
C ASN A 88 -17.64 -19.52 -2.54
N THR A 89 -17.09 -20.58 -1.96
CA THR A 89 -15.78 -20.58 -1.29
C THR A 89 -15.00 -21.87 -1.50
N LEU A 90 -13.66 -21.76 -1.58
CA LEU A 90 -12.73 -22.89 -1.59
C LEU A 90 -11.56 -22.61 -0.64
N ALA A 91 -11.38 -23.47 0.37
CA ALA A 91 -10.33 -23.32 1.37
C ALA A 91 -9.21 -24.34 1.18
N LEU A 92 -7.96 -23.86 1.15
CA LEU A 92 -6.75 -24.66 1.17
C LEU A 92 -6.03 -24.43 2.51
N LYS A 93 -5.70 -25.52 3.19
CA LYS A 93 -4.99 -25.49 4.48
C LYS A 93 -3.53 -25.87 4.30
N ASP A 94 -2.70 -25.37 5.21
CA ASP A 94 -1.28 -25.71 5.35
C ASP A 94 -0.46 -25.60 4.06
N GLN A 95 -0.84 -24.66 3.18
CA GLN A 95 -0.13 -24.38 1.94
C GLN A 95 1.14 -23.57 2.24
N PRO A 96 2.33 -24.11 1.92
CA PRO A 96 3.59 -23.41 2.19
C PRO A 96 3.76 -22.19 1.30
N SER A 97 3.35 -22.27 0.04
CA SER A 97 3.45 -21.23 -0.98
C SER A 97 2.07 -20.64 -1.32
N ARG A 98 2.07 -19.53 -2.07
CA ARG A 98 0.84 -18.90 -2.56
C ARG A 98 0.18 -19.77 -3.64
N PRO A 99 -1.12 -20.10 -3.52
CA PRO A 99 -1.88 -20.72 -4.60
C PRO A 99 -2.37 -19.69 -5.63
N TYR A 100 -2.49 -20.15 -6.86
CA TYR A 100 -3.16 -19.48 -7.98
C TYR A 100 -4.35 -20.33 -8.41
N TYR A 101 -5.51 -19.70 -8.48
CA TYR A 101 -6.77 -20.33 -8.87
C TYR A 101 -7.09 -19.93 -10.30
N LYS A 102 -7.19 -20.90 -11.21
CA LYS A 102 -7.84 -20.71 -12.50
C LYS A 102 -9.32 -20.99 -12.35
N LEU A 103 -10.12 -19.97 -12.61
CA LEU A 103 -11.57 -20.03 -12.60
C LEU A 103 -12.00 -20.19 -14.05
N ILE A 104 -12.44 -21.40 -14.40
CA ILE A 104 -12.77 -21.77 -15.77
C ILE A 104 -14.28 -21.66 -15.92
N SER A 105 -14.72 -20.90 -16.91
CA SER A 105 -16.10 -20.84 -17.38
C SER A 105 -16.19 -21.41 -18.80
N GLU A 106 -17.40 -21.49 -19.36
CA GLU A 106 -17.57 -21.92 -20.76
C GLU A 106 -16.90 -21.00 -21.78
N LYS A 107 -16.76 -19.71 -21.46
CA LYS A 107 -16.28 -18.68 -22.40
C LYS A 107 -14.87 -18.19 -22.12
N ASP A 108 -14.42 -18.27 -20.87
CA ASP A 108 -13.19 -17.60 -20.43
C ASP A 108 -12.57 -18.26 -19.20
N THR A 109 -11.30 -17.96 -18.94
CA THR A 109 -10.55 -18.38 -17.76
C THR A 109 -9.88 -17.20 -17.08
N VAL A 110 -10.16 -17.00 -15.78
CA VAL A 110 -9.54 -15.94 -14.97
C VAL A 110 -8.59 -16.55 -13.96
N VAL A 111 -7.40 -15.98 -13.81
CA VAL A 111 -6.46 -16.34 -12.73
C VAL A 111 -6.66 -15.39 -11.55
N VAL A 112 -6.79 -15.95 -10.35
CA VAL A 112 -6.92 -15.20 -9.09
C VAL A 112 -5.91 -15.71 -8.07
N ALA A 113 -5.31 -14.80 -7.31
CA ALA A 113 -4.42 -15.10 -6.19
C ALA A 113 -4.62 -14.11 -5.05
N ASN A 114 -3.96 -14.31 -3.91
CA ASN A 114 -4.00 -13.31 -2.83
C ASN A 114 -3.13 -12.10 -3.19
N ARG A 115 -3.69 -10.92 -2.96
CA ARG A 115 -3.04 -9.63 -3.19
C ARG A 115 -2.07 -9.26 -2.07
N HIS A 116 -2.51 -9.39 -0.81
CA HIS A 116 -1.79 -8.94 0.37
C HIS A 116 -0.96 -10.05 1.01
N PHE A 117 0.17 -9.69 1.61
CA PHE A 117 1.04 -10.60 2.33
C PHE A 117 1.33 -10.09 3.74
N ASP A 118 0.96 -10.89 4.74
CA ASP A 118 1.26 -10.58 6.14
C ASP A 118 2.70 -10.93 6.49
N PHE A 119 3.55 -9.92 6.62
CA PHE A 119 4.90 -10.04 7.20
C PHE A 119 4.88 -9.46 8.61
N LYS A 120 5.70 -10.00 9.52
CA LYS A 120 5.60 -9.66 10.95
C LYS A 120 5.81 -8.17 11.26
N ASN A 121 6.78 -7.55 10.58
CA ASN A 121 7.23 -6.19 10.84
C ASN A 121 7.22 -5.27 9.61
N THR A 122 6.74 -5.79 8.47
CA THR A 122 6.56 -5.08 7.20
C THR A 122 5.07 -4.96 6.95
N VAL A 123 4.62 -3.79 6.49
CA VAL A 123 3.20 -3.56 6.19
C VAL A 123 3.06 -3.07 4.76
N ASN A 124 1.82 -3.00 4.27
CA ASN A 124 1.54 -2.48 2.94
C ASN A 124 2.17 -3.33 1.81
N PHE A 125 2.59 -4.56 2.10
CA PHE A 125 3.18 -5.50 1.16
C PHE A 125 2.09 -6.17 0.33
N ARG A 126 2.09 -5.95 -0.98
CA ARG A 126 1.09 -6.52 -1.89
C ARG A 126 1.54 -6.61 -3.34
N ASP A 127 0.84 -7.44 -4.09
CA ASP A 127 0.91 -7.62 -5.53
C ASP A 127 -0.02 -6.62 -6.25
N LEU A 128 0.38 -6.13 -7.43
CA LEU A 128 -0.45 -5.28 -8.30
C LEU A 128 -1.30 -6.07 -9.32
N GLY A 129 -1.13 -7.39 -9.41
CA GLY A 129 -1.91 -8.26 -10.32
C GLY A 129 -3.42 -8.27 -10.04
N GLY A 130 -4.21 -8.88 -10.91
CA GLY A 130 -5.66 -9.04 -10.76
C GLY A 130 -6.51 -7.81 -11.05
N LEU A 131 -5.90 -6.65 -11.33
CA LEU A 131 -6.65 -5.45 -11.72
C LEU A 131 -7.07 -5.57 -13.19
N VAL A 132 -8.31 -5.21 -13.49
CA VAL A 132 -8.88 -5.28 -14.85
C VAL A 132 -8.54 -4.01 -15.62
N THR A 133 -8.14 -4.17 -16.87
CA THR A 133 -7.83 -3.06 -17.78
C THR A 133 -9.09 -2.59 -18.49
N ARG A 134 -9.06 -1.38 -19.07
CA ARG A 134 -10.18 -0.82 -19.85
C ARG A 134 -10.59 -1.69 -21.05
N ASP A 135 -9.67 -2.50 -21.57
CA ASP A 135 -9.89 -3.46 -22.67
C ASP A 135 -10.20 -4.89 -22.17
N GLY A 136 -10.50 -5.06 -20.88
CA GLY A 136 -11.01 -6.32 -20.30
C GLY A 136 -9.94 -7.36 -19.96
N LYS A 137 -8.65 -7.06 -20.17
CA LYS A 137 -7.56 -7.93 -19.74
C LYS A 137 -7.30 -7.80 -18.25
N THR A 138 -6.54 -8.73 -17.70
CA THR A 138 -6.18 -8.69 -16.27
C THR A 138 -4.68 -8.55 -16.07
N VAL A 139 -4.25 -7.62 -15.21
CA VAL A 139 -2.84 -7.46 -14.83
C VAL A 139 -2.33 -8.76 -14.21
N ARG A 140 -1.18 -9.26 -14.68
CA ARG A 140 -0.61 -10.53 -14.24
C ARG A 140 -0.22 -10.51 -12.77
N TRP A 141 -0.70 -11.52 -12.04
CA TRP A 141 -0.23 -11.83 -10.69
C TRP A 141 1.24 -12.24 -10.67
N GLY A 142 1.91 -11.90 -9.58
CA GLY A 142 3.27 -12.35 -9.27
C GLY A 142 4.37 -11.70 -10.10
N LYS A 143 4.12 -10.53 -10.67
CA LYS A 143 5.10 -9.80 -11.48
C LYS A 143 5.57 -8.51 -10.82
N ILE A 144 4.66 -7.76 -10.20
CA ILE A 144 4.96 -6.44 -9.65
C ILE A 144 4.44 -6.34 -8.23
N TYR A 145 5.36 -6.18 -7.28
CA TYR A 145 5.07 -6.05 -5.87
C TYR A 145 5.45 -4.67 -5.35
N ARG A 146 4.73 -4.25 -4.30
CA ARG A 146 5.02 -3.02 -3.55
C ARG A 146 4.94 -3.26 -2.06
N SER A 147 5.74 -2.54 -1.28
CA SER A 147 5.70 -2.61 0.20
C SER A 147 6.11 -1.29 0.87
N ASP A 148 6.07 -1.24 2.20
CA ASP A 148 6.94 -0.32 2.95
C ASP A 148 8.38 -0.85 3.01
N ASN A 149 9.29 -0.07 3.60
CA ASN A 149 10.71 -0.45 3.68
C ASN A 149 10.92 -1.82 4.36
N LEU A 150 11.96 -2.53 3.91
CA LEU A 150 12.26 -3.90 4.33
C LEU A 150 13.35 -3.96 5.41
N SER A 151 13.70 -2.83 6.02
CA SER A 151 14.68 -2.74 7.13
C SER A 151 14.32 -3.56 8.37
N LYS A 152 13.07 -4.00 8.46
CA LYS A 152 12.57 -4.85 9.55
C LYS A 152 12.04 -6.20 9.08
N LEU A 153 12.28 -6.57 7.82
CA LEU A 153 11.95 -7.91 7.36
C LEU A 153 12.70 -8.92 8.24
N ASP A 154 11.95 -9.87 8.80
CA ASP A 154 12.44 -10.86 9.75
C ASP A 154 13.10 -12.01 8.97
N ALA A 155 14.24 -12.52 9.45
CA ALA A 155 14.91 -13.65 8.79
C ALA A 155 14.02 -14.91 8.77
N GLY A 156 13.13 -15.06 9.75
CA GLY A 156 12.12 -16.14 9.75
C GLY A 156 11.08 -16.02 8.63
N ASP A 157 10.95 -14.86 8.00
CA ASP A 157 10.05 -14.62 6.87
C ASP A 157 10.75 -14.77 5.49
N TYR A 158 12.05 -15.10 5.45
CA TYR A 158 12.82 -15.17 4.18
C TYR A 158 12.32 -16.27 3.24
N GLN A 159 11.92 -17.44 3.76
CA GLN A 159 11.34 -18.47 2.91
C GLN A 159 10.05 -17.97 2.26
N LYS A 160 9.17 -17.34 3.04
CA LYS A 160 7.93 -16.74 2.53
C LYS A 160 8.20 -15.69 1.46
N PHE A 161 9.25 -14.88 1.62
CA PHE A 161 9.67 -13.91 0.61
C PHE A 161 10.19 -14.60 -0.67
N ASN A 162 11.01 -15.64 -0.52
CA ASN A 162 11.58 -16.40 -1.63
C ASN A 162 10.51 -17.15 -2.44
N ASP A 163 9.44 -17.63 -1.79
CA ASP A 163 8.30 -18.27 -2.45
C ASP A 163 7.50 -17.30 -3.36
N LEU A 164 7.76 -15.99 -3.28
CA LEU A 164 7.20 -15.00 -4.21
C LEU A 164 8.05 -14.83 -5.47
N HIS A 165 9.23 -15.45 -5.53
CA HIS A 165 10.18 -15.36 -6.63
C HIS A 165 10.59 -13.93 -6.99
N ILE A 166 10.54 -13.02 -6.01
CA ILE A 166 11.02 -11.65 -6.17
C ILE A 166 12.54 -11.71 -6.35
N ALA A 167 13.00 -11.38 -7.55
CA ALA A 167 14.43 -11.41 -7.89
C ALA A 167 15.13 -10.09 -7.55
N THR A 168 14.38 -8.98 -7.61
CA THR A 168 14.93 -7.63 -7.45
C THR A 168 14.08 -6.79 -6.51
N VAL A 169 14.75 -6.10 -5.58
CA VAL A 169 14.16 -5.07 -4.72
C VAL A 169 14.72 -3.70 -5.12
N MET A 170 13.83 -2.76 -5.43
CA MET A 170 14.16 -1.41 -5.85
C MET A 170 13.76 -0.40 -4.76
N ASP A 171 14.75 0.26 -4.15
CA ASP A 171 14.55 1.18 -3.04
C ASP A 171 14.51 2.65 -3.50
N LEU A 172 13.34 3.27 -3.37
CA LEU A 172 13.05 4.65 -3.78
C LEU A 172 13.45 5.69 -2.73
N ARG A 173 13.99 5.25 -1.59
CA ARG A 173 14.42 6.12 -0.49
C ARG A 173 15.67 6.91 -0.85
N THR A 174 15.82 8.07 -0.22
CA THR A 174 17.08 8.82 -0.28
C THR A 174 18.11 8.18 0.65
N ASP A 175 19.39 8.48 0.45
CA ASP A 175 20.47 7.97 1.32
C ASP A 175 20.20 8.26 2.80
N HIS A 176 19.75 9.47 3.12
CA HIS A 176 19.40 9.88 4.49
C HIS A 176 18.27 9.06 5.11
N GLU A 177 17.35 8.54 4.30
CA GLU A 177 16.28 7.66 4.78
C GLU A 177 16.76 6.21 5.00
N ILE A 178 17.81 5.79 4.29
CA ILE A 178 18.40 4.44 4.32
C ILE A 178 19.35 4.27 5.51
N ILE A 179 20.18 5.27 5.83
CA ILE A 179 21.20 5.15 6.90
C ILE A 179 20.59 4.63 8.21
N GLY A 180 21.10 3.49 8.68
CA GLY A 180 20.65 2.79 9.90
C GLY A 180 19.29 2.08 9.76
N LYS A 181 18.77 1.98 8.54
CA LYS A 181 17.53 1.30 8.14
C LYS A 181 17.72 0.63 6.78
N GLU A 182 18.89 0.04 6.56
CA GLU A 182 19.19 -0.78 5.40
C GLU A 182 18.24 -1.97 5.36
N ASP A 183 17.83 -2.39 4.16
CA ASP A 183 16.91 -3.50 4.02
C ASP A 183 17.54 -4.83 4.39
N ARG A 184 16.72 -5.71 4.97
CA ARG A 184 17.15 -7.05 5.39
C ARG A 184 16.58 -8.07 4.41
N LEU A 185 17.34 -8.41 3.38
CA LEU A 185 16.86 -9.24 2.28
C LEU A 185 17.46 -10.66 2.29
N PRO A 186 16.75 -11.66 1.76
CA PRO A 186 17.36 -12.95 1.42
C PRO A 186 18.56 -12.77 0.48
N ALA A 187 19.57 -13.64 0.59
CA ALA A 187 20.83 -13.51 -0.15
C ALA A 187 20.68 -13.60 -1.69
N ASN A 188 19.62 -14.24 -2.17
CA ASN A 188 19.31 -14.42 -3.58
C ASN A 188 18.58 -13.23 -4.22
N VAL A 189 18.40 -12.11 -3.51
CA VAL A 189 17.68 -10.93 -3.98
C VAL A 189 18.67 -9.84 -4.36
N THR A 190 18.53 -9.30 -5.58
CA THR A 190 19.30 -8.15 -6.03
C THR A 190 18.71 -6.87 -5.45
N TYR A 191 19.49 -6.11 -4.70
CA TYR A 191 19.11 -4.78 -4.21
C TYR A 191 19.57 -3.69 -5.17
N ILE A 192 18.66 -2.79 -5.55
CA ILE A 192 18.95 -1.63 -6.40
C ILE A 192 18.45 -0.37 -5.70
N HIS A 193 19.37 0.53 -5.37
CA HIS A 193 19.03 1.86 -4.88
C HIS A 193 18.70 2.80 -6.05
N THR A 194 17.50 3.38 -6.05
CA THR A 194 16.98 4.19 -7.14
C THR A 194 16.11 5.33 -6.60
N PRO A 195 16.70 6.34 -5.95
CA PRO A 195 15.94 7.40 -5.31
C PRO A 195 15.07 8.15 -6.32
N THR A 196 13.79 8.34 -5.99
CA THR A 196 12.85 9.09 -6.86
C THR A 196 12.71 10.56 -6.50
N VAL A 197 13.45 11.00 -5.47
CA VAL A 197 13.54 12.40 -5.06
C VAL A 197 14.97 12.67 -4.62
N THR A 198 15.46 13.88 -4.89
CA THR A 198 16.76 14.32 -4.37
C THR A 198 16.56 15.00 -3.01
N ASP A 199 17.08 14.41 -1.93
CA ASP A 199 17.03 15.03 -0.60
C ASP A 199 18.27 15.89 -0.36
N ARG A 200 18.24 17.11 -0.90
CA ARG A 200 19.29 18.11 -0.65
C ARG A 200 19.23 18.53 0.82
N GLU A 201 20.30 18.31 1.58
CA GLU A 201 20.45 18.78 2.97
C GLU A 201 19.44 18.20 4.00
N GLY A 202 18.88 17.02 3.75
CA GLY A 202 18.00 16.34 4.72
C GLY A 202 16.66 17.05 4.94
N GLN A 203 16.12 17.70 3.90
CA GLN A 203 14.83 18.41 3.92
C GLN A 203 13.68 17.57 4.46
N ILE A 204 13.64 16.26 4.17
CA ILE A 204 12.61 15.36 4.70
C ILE A 204 12.70 15.28 6.23
N ALA A 205 13.92 15.17 6.77
CA ALA A 205 14.16 15.13 8.21
C ALA A 205 13.85 16.48 8.87
N GLN A 206 14.21 17.59 8.22
CA GLN A 206 13.89 18.94 8.67
C GLN A 206 12.38 19.19 8.70
N LEU A 207 11.65 18.79 7.66
CA LEU A 207 10.19 18.88 7.59
C LEU A 207 9.56 18.07 8.73
N ARG A 208 10.01 16.83 8.94
CA ARG A 208 9.55 16.02 10.07
C ARG A 208 9.74 16.73 11.41
N LYS A 209 10.89 17.39 11.62
CA LYS A 209 11.16 18.18 12.83
C LYS A 209 10.20 19.37 12.96
N LYS A 210 9.95 20.11 11.88
CA LYS A 210 8.98 21.23 11.85
C LYS A 210 7.57 20.77 12.23
N VAL A 211 7.10 19.67 11.64
CA VAL A 211 5.79 19.07 11.95
C VAL A 211 5.70 18.67 13.43
N LEU A 212 6.70 17.94 13.95
CA LEU A 212 6.70 17.49 15.34
C LEU A 212 6.84 18.62 16.38
N ASN A 213 7.29 19.80 15.95
CA ASN A 213 7.38 20.99 16.80
C ASN A 213 6.16 21.93 16.65
N GLY A 214 5.18 21.56 15.82
CA GLY A 214 3.98 22.37 15.61
C GLY A 214 4.18 23.59 14.70
N ALA A 215 5.23 23.59 13.88
CA ALA A 215 5.54 24.68 12.96
C ALA A 215 4.82 24.55 11.60
N ILE A 216 4.03 23.49 11.41
CA ILE A 216 3.29 23.18 10.18
C ILE A 216 1.83 22.93 10.56
N SER A 217 0.91 23.70 9.97
CA SER A 217 -0.54 23.47 10.12
C SER A 217 -1.04 22.32 9.23
N GLU A 218 -2.28 21.89 9.44
CA GLU A 218 -2.97 20.93 8.56
C GLU A 218 -2.94 21.39 7.08
N GLU A 219 -3.27 22.65 6.81
CA GLU A 219 -3.33 23.23 5.47
C GLU A 219 -1.95 23.22 4.81
N GLN A 220 -0.92 23.69 5.53
CA GLN A 220 0.45 23.68 5.05
C GLN A 220 0.95 22.25 4.79
N ALA A 221 0.57 21.28 5.63
CA ALA A 221 0.88 19.87 5.41
C ALA A 221 0.22 19.33 4.13
N LYS A 222 -1.06 19.68 3.88
CA LYS A 222 -1.77 19.28 2.65
C LYS A 222 -1.13 19.88 1.43
N GLU A 223 -0.88 21.19 1.41
CA GLU A 223 -0.27 21.85 0.27
C GLU A 223 1.13 21.30 -0.05
N GLN A 224 1.97 21.06 0.97
CA GLN A 224 3.29 20.46 0.76
C GLN A 224 3.20 19.03 0.24
N THR A 225 2.20 18.26 0.71
CA THR A 225 1.97 16.91 0.19
C THR A 225 1.48 16.95 -1.25
N ILE A 226 0.57 17.86 -1.61
CA ILE A 226 0.12 18.06 -2.99
C ILE A 226 1.30 18.41 -3.90
N ARG A 227 2.10 19.43 -3.52
CA ARG A 227 3.30 19.82 -4.26
C ARG A 227 4.27 18.65 -4.46
N PHE A 228 4.49 17.84 -3.43
CA PHE A 228 5.33 16.64 -3.55
C PHE A 228 4.82 15.64 -4.61
N TYR A 229 3.51 15.48 -4.75
CA TYR A 229 2.92 14.61 -5.76
C TYR A 229 3.00 15.24 -7.16
N GLU A 230 2.75 16.55 -7.28
CA GLU A 230 2.91 17.28 -8.55
C GLU A 230 4.37 17.25 -9.05
N ASP A 231 5.33 17.42 -8.14
CA ASP A 231 6.77 17.37 -8.41
C ASP A 231 7.21 16.00 -8.95
N ALA A 232 6.50 14.92 -8.65
CA ALA A 232 6.85 13.59 -9.16
C ALA A 232 6.77 13.50 -10.69
N VAL A 233 5.81 14.19 -11.31
CA VAL A 233 5.58 14.19 -12.77
C VAL A 233 6.04 15.48 -13.45
N THR A 234 6.76 16.32 -12.71
CA THR A 234 7.32 17.57 -13.22
C THR A 234 8.81 17.66 -12.91
N VAL A 235 9.19 17.87 -11.66
CA VAL A 235 10.58 18.04 -11.23
C VAL A 235 11.36 16.72 -11.21
N ASN A 236 10.75 15.64 -10.73
CA ASN A 236 11.38 14.32 -10.57
C ASN A 236 10.98 13.32 -11.66
N LEU A 237 10.49 13.82 -12.80
CA LEU A 237 9.96 13.01 -13.90
C LEU A 237 11.00 12.00 -14.41
N ASP A 238 12.26 12.39 -14.54
CA ASP A 238 13.32 11.51 -15.03
C ASP A 238 13.57 10.32 -14.11
N SER A 239 13.59 10.55 -12.79
CA SER A 239 13.73 9.48 -11.80
C SER A 239 12.51 8.57 -11.81
N MET A 240 11.30 9.11 -11.95
CA MET A 240 10.06 8.33 -12.07
C MET A 240 10.04 7.49 -13.36
N ARG A 241 10.41 8.07 -14.50
CA ARG A 241 10.53 7.39 -15.79
C ARG A 241 11.55 6.25 -15.70
N SER A 242 12.76 6.52 -15.22
CA SER A 242 13.83 5.53 -15.08
C SER A 242 13.40 4.31 -14.27
N ILE A 243 12.73 4.50 -13.13
CA ILE A 243 12.27 3.38 -12.32
C ILE A 243 11.13 2.60 -12.97
N ILE A 244 10.19 3.28 -13.63
CA ILE A 244 9.08 2.62 -14.33
C ILE A 244 9.62 1.74 -15.46
N HIS A 245 10.58 2.24 -16.26
CA HIS A 245 11.27 1.44 -17.28
C HIS A 245 11.96 0.22 -16.67
N ARG A 246 12.75 0.39 -15.60
CA ARG A 246 13.41 -0.75 -14.92
C ARG A 246 12.43 -1.81 -14.42
N ILE A 247 11.29 -1.39 -13.87
CA ILE A 247 10.24 -2.31 -13.38
C ILE A 247 9.63 -3.05 -14.56
N LEU A 248 9.22 -2.32 -15.60
CA LEU A 248 8.49 -2.89 -16.72
C LEU A 248 9.39 -3.68 -17.66
N ASP A 249 10.69 -3.41 -17.73
CA ASP A 249 11.65 -4.18 -18.53
C ASP A 249 12.15 -5.46 -17.84
N SER A 250 11.86 -5.63 -16.55
CA SER A 250 12.23 -6.85 -15.83
C SER A 250 11.41 -8.05 -16.27
N GLU A 251 12.09 -9.12 -16.70
CA GLU A 251 11.47 -10.42 -16.98
C GLU A 251 11.08 -11.18 -15.70
N GLN A 252 11.81 -10.90 -14.62
CA GLN A 252 11.62 -11.51 -13.30
C GLN A 252 10.73 -10.64 -12.39
N PRO A 253 10.05 -11.23 -11.39
CA PRO A 253 9.24 -10.47 -10.46
C PRO A 253 10.06 -9.44 -9.68
N VAL A 254 9.53 -8.23 -9.56
CA VAL A 254 10.17 -7.11 -8.87
C VAL A 254 9.34 -6.62 -7.70
N LEU A 255 10.01 -6.16 -6.66
CA LEU A 255 9.41 -5.38 -5.60
C LEU A 255 10.04 -3.99 -5.57
N TYR A 256 9.23 -2.96 -5.39
CA TYR A 256 9.73 -1.62 -5.10
C TYR A 256 9.06 -1.03 -3.86
N HIS A 257 9.79 -0.19 -3.13
CA HIS A 257 9.27 0.44 -1.94
C HIS A 257 9.89 1.82 -1.70
N CYS A 258 9.28 2.56 -0.78
CA CYS A 258 9.88 3.75 -0.17
C CYS A 258 9.83 3.58 1.36
N SER A 259 9.94 4.67 2.11
CA SER A 259 9.84 4.58 3.58
C SER A 259 8.52 4.00 4.09
N ALA A 260 7.38 4.47 3.58
CA ALA A 260 6.06 4.04 4.05
C ALA A 260 5.30 3.17 3.03
N GLY A 261 5.84 3.00 1.82
CA GLY A 261 5.19 2.30 0.73
C GLY A 261 3.93 2.98 0.17
N LYS A 262 3.71 4.27 0.49
CA LYS A 262 2.46 4.98 0.21
C LYS A 262 2.60 6.02 -0.90
N ASP A 263 3.50 7.00 -0.75
CA ASP A 263 3.55 8.18 -1.65
C ASP A 263 4.33 7.88 -2.93
N ARG A 264 5.67 7.87 -2.90
CA ARG A 264 6.53 7.53 -4.06
C ARG A 264 6.14 6.21 -4.70
N THR A 265 5.99 5.18 -3.89
CA THR A 265 5.51 3.86 -4.32
C THR A 265 4.10 3.94 -4.93
N GLY A 266 3.20 4.76 -4.39
CA GLY A 266 1.86 4.94 -4.93
C GLY A 266 1.85 5.62 -6.29
N ILE A 267 2.67 6.65 -6.48
CA ILE A 267 2.81 7.36 -7.75
C ILE A 267 3.38 6.42 -8.83
N VAL A 268 4.45 5.67 -8.51
CA VAL A 268 5.01 4.66 -9.42
C VAL A 268 3.95 3.61 -9.79
N SER A 269 3.19 3.12 -8.80
CA SER A 269 2.11 2.15 -9.05
C SER A 269 1.03 2.72 -9.95
N ALA A 270 0.60 3.96 -9.71
CA ALA A 270 -0.43 4.61 -10.50
C ALA A 270 -0.03 4.79 -11.97
N LEU A 271 1.24 5.19 -12.22
CA LEU A 271 1.76 5.35 -13.57
C LEU A 271 1.94 4.00 -14.29
N ILE A 272 2.42 2.96 -13.60
CA ILE A 272 2.48 1.59 -14.13
C ILE A 272 1.08 1.11 -14.54
N LEU A 273 0.10 1.23 -13.65
CA LEU A 273 -1.27 0.78 -13.93
C LEU A 273 -1.91 1.57 -15.08
N ALA A 274 -1.60 2.86 -15.21
CA ALA A 274 -2.03 3.67 -16.36
C ALA A 274 -1.39 3.21 -17.68
N ILE A 275 -0.09 2.88 -17.68
CA ILE A 275 0.59 2.24 -18.84
C ILE A 275 -0.13 0.95 -19.22
N LEU A 276 -0.47 0.14 -18.22
CA LEU A 276 -1.21 -1.12 -18.36
C LEU A 276 -2.71 -0.93 -18.69
N LYS A 277 -3.16 0.30 -18.93
CA LYS A 277 -4.54 0.65 -19.31
C LYS A 277 -5.60 0.34 -18.24
N VAL A 278 -5.24 0.24 -16.97
CA VAL A 278 -6.22 0.22 -15.86
C VAL A 278 -6.91 1.58 -15.78
N ASP A 279 -8.21 1.59 -15.49
CA ASP A 279 -8.98 2.83 -15.38
C ASP A 279 -8.56 3.65 -14.15
N ARG A 280 -8.80 4.96 -14.22
CA ARG A 280 -8.33 5.92 -13.20
C ARG A 280 -8.94 5.65 -11.83
N ASP A 281 -10.22 5.28 -11.76
CA ASP A 281 -10.93 5.08 -10.49
C ASP A 281 -10.37 3.84 -9.77
N THR A 282 -10.12 2.76 -10.52
CA THR A 282 -9.42 1.57 -9.99
C THR A 282 -8.01 1.91 -9.49
N ILE A 283 -7.26 2.74 -10.22
CA ILE A 283 -5.93 3.20 -9.79
C ILE A 283 -5.99 4.00 -8.48
N VAL A 284 -6.93 4.94 -8.38
CA VAL A 284 -7.15 5.72 -7.15
C VAL A 284 -7.52 4.81 -6.00
N ASN A 285 -8.41 3.84 -6.23
CA ASN A 285 -8.82 2.87 -5.22
C ASN A 285 -7.65 1.98 -4.75
N GLU A 286 -6.78 1.52 -5.64
CA GLU A 286 -5.55 0.79 -5.28
C GLU A 286 -4.63 1.67 -4.43
N PHE A 287 -4.41 2.92 -4.83
CA PHE A 287 -3.58 3.86 -4.09
C PHE A 287 -4.07 4.04 -2.64
N LEU A 288 -5.38 4.22 -2.46
CA LEU A 288 -6.03 4.42 -1.17
C LEU A 288 -5.98 3.18 -0.27
N MET A 289 -5.79 1.97 -0.80
CA MET A 289 -5.57 0.75 0.00
C MET A 289 -4.37 0.87 0.94
N SER A 290 -3.44 1.80 0.67
CA SER A 290 -2.34 2.11 1.59
C SER A 290 -2.80 2.56 2.97
N ASN A 291 -3.99 3.15 3.09
CA ASN A 291 -4.59 3.47 4.39
C ASN A 291 -5.03 2.21 5.12
N TYR A 292 -5.74 1.33 4.42
CA TYR A 292 -6.25 0.06 4.95
C TYR A 292 -5.11 -0.83 5.47
N TYR A 293 -4.11 -1.11 4.64
CA TYR A 293 -3.00 -2.00 5.02
C TYR A 293 -2.07 -1.41 6.09
N ARG A 294 -2.05 -0.09 6.25
CA ARG A 294 -1.22 0.59 7.27
C ARG A 294 -2.00 1.00 8.51
N GLN A 295 -3.31 0.75 8.56
CA GLN A 295 -4.23 1.23 9.58
C GLN A 295 -3.68 1.00 11.00
N LYS A 296 -3.27 -0.23 11.33
CA LYS A 296 -2.74 -0.57 12.66
C LYS A 296 -1.47 0.23 13.02
N LYS A 297 -0.55 0.37 12.06
CA LYS A 297 0.71 1.11 12.23
C LYS A 297 0.43 2.61 12.40
N THR A 298 -0.43 3.18 11.56
CA THR A 298 -0.81 4.59 11.63
C THR A 298 -1.55 4.90 12.93
N GLN A 299 -2.49 4.06 13.34
CA GLN A 299 -3.21 4.18 14.61
C GLN A 299 -2.25 4.21 15.81
N LYS A 300 -1.27 3.30 15.86
CA LYS A 300 -0.25 3.27 16.92
C LYS A 300 0.58 4.55 16.95
N LEU A 301 0.97 5.08 15.79
CA LEU A 301 1.74 6.33 15.70
C LEU A 301 0.90 7.54 16.11
N MET A 302 -0.37 7.60 15.71
CA MET A 302 -1.30 8.66 16.12
C MET A 302 -1.54 8.66 17.63
N SER A 303 -1.70 7.49 18.26
CA SER A 303 -1.79 7.40 19.72
C SER A 303 -0.53 7.93 20.41
N LYS A 304 0.66 7.63 19.88
CA LYS A 304 1.92 8.19 20.40
C LYS A 304 2.00 9.71 20.22
N ALA A 305 1.58 10.24 19.07
CA ALA A 305 1.54 11.67 18.83
C ALA A 305 0.58 12.40 19.78
N LYS A 306 -0.59 11.82 20.06
CA LYS A 306 -1.56 12.34 21.05
C LYS A 306 -0.94 12.43 22.44
N PHE A 307 -0.22 11.39 22.88
CA PHE A 307 0.49 11.43 24.15
C PHE A 307 1.61 12.49 24.14
N ALA A 308 2.39 12.57 23.06
CA ALA A 308 3.45 13.58 22.92
C ALA A 308 2.92 15.02 22.93
N LYS A 309 1.70 15.26 22.44
CA LYS A 309 1.05 16.58 22.46
C LYS A 309 0.79 17.10 23.87
N VAL A 310 0.65 16.22 24.88
CA VAL A 310 0.56 16.63 26.30
C VAL A 310 1.81 17.40 26.73
N ILE A 311 2.98 16.99 26.23
CA ILE A 311 4.28 17.62 26.53
C ILE A 311 4.62 18.72 25.52
N LYS A 312 4.14 18.59 24.27
CA LYS A 312 4.35 19.53 23.17
C LYS A 312 3.01 20.10 22.68
N PRO A 313 2.40 21.05 23.42
CA PRO A 313 1.03 21.50 23.16
C PRO A 313 0.84 22.15 21.78
N LYS A 314 1.90 22.72 21.21
CA LYS A 314 1.89 23.34 19.87
C LYS A 314 1.75 22.33 18.72
N MET A 315 1.91 21.04 18.98
CA MET A 315 1.84 20.00 17.95
C MET A 315 0.45 19.93 17.30
N ASP A 316 0.41 20.06 15.97
CA ASP A 316 -0.80 19.85 15.19
C ASP A 316 -0.94 18.36 14.82
N LEU A 317 -1.94 17.70 15.41
CA LEU A 317 -2.21 16.28 15.16
C LEU A 317 -2.78 16.04 13.77
N LYS A 318 -3.50 17.01 13.19
CA LYS A 318 -4.07 16.87 11.86
C LYS A 318 -2.98 17.00 10.80
N ALA A 319 -2.01 17.90 10.99
CA ALA A 319 -0.80 17.96 10.17
C ALA A 319 -0.04 16.63 10.18
N ILE A 320 0.16 16.02 11.36
CA ILE A 320 0.77 14.68 11.46
C ILE A 320 -0.08 13.64 10.72
N GLN A 321 -1.40 13.66 10.88
CA GLN A 321 -2.29 12.71 10.22
C GLN A 321 -2.14 12.78 8.69
N VAL A 322 -2.11 13.99 8.10
CA VAL A 322 -1.89 14.21 6.66
C VAL A 322 -0.65 13.46 6.17
N PHE A 323 0.49 13.62 6.85
CA PHE A 323 1.73 12.92 6.46
C PHE A 323 1.71 11.41 6.73
N MET A 324 0.86 10.94 7.66
CA MET A 324 0.78 9.52 8.01
C MET A 324 -0.19 8.72 7.12
N THR A 325 -1.16 9.38 6.48
CA THR A 325 -2.17 8.75 5.62
C THR A 325 -1.95 9.11 4.14
N VAL A 326 -2.82 8.63 3.27
CA VAL A 326 -3.02 9.14 1.91
C VAL A 326 -4.46 9.62 1.75
N ASP A 327 -4.68 10.57 0.84
CA ASP A 327 -5.98 11.09 0.48
C ASP A 327 -6.08 11.13 -1.05
N GLU A 328 -7.28 10.95 -1.58
CA GLU A 328 -7.54 10.93 -3.03
C GLU A 328 -7.04 12.21 -3.71
N SER A 329 -7.17 13.36 -3.02
CA SER A 329 -6.67 14.65 -3.52
C SER A 329 -5.18 14.63 -3.86
N PHE A 330 -4.37 13.78 -3.22
CA PHE A 330 -2.93 13.72 -3.48
C PHE A 330 -2.63 13.03 -4.81
N ILE A 331 -3.23 11.86 -5.06
CA ILE A 331 -3.01 11.18 -6.34
C ILE A 331 -3.70 11.89 -7.50
N ASN A 332 -4.86 12.51 -7.24
CA ASN A 332 -5.52 13.35 -8.25
C ASN A 332 -4.73 14.61 -8.58
N ALA A 333 -3.87 15.13 -7.68
CA ALA A 333 -2.95 16.21 -8.04
C ALA A 333 -1.99 15.78 -9.18
N VAL A 334 -1.50 14.54 -9.14
CA VAL A 334 -0.67 13.97 -10.23
C VAL A 334 -1.45 13.95 -11.54
N PHE A 335 -2.65 13.37 -11.53
CA PHE A 335 -3.48 13.29 -12.74
C PHE A 335 -3.91 14.67 -13.25
N ASN A 336 -4.20 15.61 -12.36
CA ASN A 336 -4.54 16.99 -12.74
C ASN A 336 -3.38 17.69 -13.43
N VAL A 337 -2.14 17.51 -12.95
CA VAL A 337 -0.95 18.02 -13.65
C VAL A 337 -0.81 17.36 -15.02
N ILE A 338 -1.00 16.03 -15.09
CA ILE A 338 -0.93 15.29 -16.35
C ILE A 338 -1.95 15.80 -17.37
N ASP A 339 -3.20 15.95 -16.95
CA ASP A 339 -4.28 16.39 -17.82
C ASP A 339 -4.07 17.84 -18.29
N LYS A 340 -3.72 18.75 -17.37
CA LYS A 340 -3.59 20.19 -17.68
C LYS A 340 -2.31 20.54 -18.44
N LYS A 341 -1.18 19.93 -18.07
CA LYS A 341 0.15 20.31 -18.59
C LYS A 341 0.56 19.48 -19.80
N TYR A 342 0.19 18.19 -19.83
CA TYR A 342 0.66 17.24 -20.84
C TYR A 342 -0.46 16.74 -21.77
N GLY A 343 -1.68 17.25 -21.62
CA GLY A 343 -2.81 16.95 -22.51
C GLY A 343 -3.49 15.61 -22.25
N GLY A 344 -3.25 15.01 -21.08
CA GLY A 344 -3.88 13.75 -20.67
C GLY A 344 -2.91 12.58 -20.56
N ILE A 345 -3.41 11.49 -19.97
CA ILE A 345 -2.58 10.35 -19.56
C ILE A 345 -1.92 9.61 -20.73
N ASP A 346 -2.60 9.47 -21.87
CA ASP A 346 -2.05 8.75 -23.01
C ASP A 346 -0.91 9.53 -23.68
N LEU A 347 -1.06 10.85 -23.86
CA LEU A 347 0.00 11.73 -24.34
C LEU A 347 1.18 11.83 -23.36
N PHE A 348 0.91 11.80 -22.05
CA PHE A 348 1.96 11.75 -21.04
C PHE A 348 2.75 10.44 -21.09
N ILE A 349 2.06 9.30 -21.20
CA ILE A 349 2.71 7.98 -21.31
C ILE A 349 3.62 7.92 -22.54
N GLU A 350 3.14 8.42 -23.68
CA GLU A 350 3.91 8.43 -24.92
C GLU A 350 5.09 9.41 -24.86
N ASN A 351 4.85 10.67 -24.52
CA ASN A 351 5.84 11.74 -24.69
C ASN A 351 6.76 11.94 -23.48
N GLN A 352 6.29 11.63 -22.26
CA GLN A 352 7.02 11.93 -21.02
C GLN A 352 7.55 10.66 -20.35
N LEU A 353 6.82 9.55 -20.45
CA LEU A 353 7.29 8.25 -20.00
C LEU A 353 7.94 7.43 -21.12
N GLU A 354 7.92 7.91 -22.37
CA GLU A 354 8.58 7.29 -23.54
C GLU A 354 8.06 5.88 -23.89
N TYR A 355 6.80 5.60 -23.58
CA TYR A 355 6.10 4.41 -24.05
C TYR A 355 5.27 4.75 -25.28
N ASN A 356 5.91 4.79 -26.44
CA ASN A 356 5.20 4.91 -27.72
C ASN A 356 4.16 3.77 -27.89
N PRO A 357 3.17 3.90 -28.78
CA PRO A 357 2.06 2.94 -28.89
C PRO A 357 2.52 1.48 -29.02
N LYS A 358 3.54 1.22 -29.84
CA LYS A 358 4.08 -0.13 -30.06
C LYS A 358 4.74 -0.70 -28.80
N LEU A 359 5.57 0.09 -28.11
CA LEU A 359 6.21 -0.34 -26.87
C LEU A 359 5.18 -0.56 -25.76
N ARG A 360 4.21 0.34 -25.63
CA ARG A 360 3.12 0.21 -24.65
C ARG A 360 2.32 -1.07 -24.89
N GLU A 361 1.96 -1.38 -26.13
CA GLU A 361 1.25 -2.62 -26.46
C GLU A 361 2.04 -3.87 -26.10
N ALA A 362 3.34 -3.90 -26.38
CA ALA A 362 4.22 -5.00 -26.00
C ALA A 362 4.28 -5.18 -24.47
N VAL A 363 4.41 -4.09 -23.73
CA VAL A 363 4.39 -4.10 -22.26
C VAL A 363 3.04 -4.59 -21.73
N VAL A 364 1.93 -4.06 -22.24
CA VAL A 364 0.58 -4.51 -21.86
C VAL A 364 0.44 -6.01 -22.11
N ALA A 365 0.85 -6.53 -23.27
CA ALA A 365 0.78 -7.96 -23.58
C ALA A 365 1.63 -8.81 -22.62
N ARG A 366 2.81 -8.33 -22.21
CA ARG A 366 3.68 -9.04 -21.25
C ARG A 366 3.10 -9.07 -19.83
N PHE A 367 2.41 -8.02 -19.41
CA PHE A 367 1.89 -7.86 -18.05
C PHE A 367 0.39 -8.09 -17.92
N THR A 368 -0.30 -8.55 -18.96
CA THR A 368 -1.71 -8.93 -18.89
C THR A 368 -1.97 -10.30 -19.50
N TYR A 369 -3.07 -10.95 -19.12
CA TYR A 369 -3.65 -12.10 -19.83
C TYR A 369 -5.05 -11.75 -20.31
#